data_AF-F3CDX1-F1
#
_entry.id   AF-F3CDX1-F1
#
_cell.length_a   1.000
_cell.length_b   1.000
_cell.length_c   1.000
_cell.angle_alpha   90.00
_cell.angle_beta   90.00
_cell.angle_gamma   90.00
#
_symmetry.space_group_name_H-M   'P 1'
#
loop_
_entity.id
_entity.type
_entity.pdbx_description
1 polymer ?
#
loop_
_entity_poly.entity_id
_entity_poly.type
_entity_poly.pdbx_seq_one_letter_code
_entity_poly.pdbx_strand_id
1 'polypeptide(L)'
;DEEEEINDEYDIKVDSLNPKIRNTKIGQIVAQLDKIPLGREGERDFELWSLEALKVIFAAQLVGLQLHPNGAAVQRRDITGTNRGKSDFWSRVLLDYKSRNIVFDAKNFQELGPDEYRQLQSYLTGSYGKLGFIINRDESENLTSGKDLDWTREMHGSHQCLIVKLPAKFISRLLQKLRSPEKHDVVDRQMWKLLTTYETNYLGLKSTRAR
;
A
#
# COMPACT_ATOMS: atom_id res chain seq x y z
N ASP A 1 -61.92 -24.51 -23.30
CA ASP A 1 -60.50 -24.39 -23.68
C ASP A 1 -59.96 -23.10 -23.08
N GLU A 2 -59.62 -23.19 -21.80
CA GLU A 2 -58.95 -22.13 -21.04
C GLU A 2 -57.46 -22.45 -21.08
N GLU A 3 -56.70 -21.72 -21.88
CA GLU A 3 -55.23 -21.75 -21.83
C GLU A 3 -54.78 -20.64 -20.89
N GLU A 4 -54.47 -21.02 -19.64
CA GLU A 4 -53.70 -20.19 -18.73
C GLU A 4 -52.25 -20.14 -19.23
N GLU A 5 -51.86 -19.00 -19.82
CA GLU A 5 -50.45 -18.69 -20.09
C GLU A 5 -49.71 -18.50 -18.76
N ILE A 6 -48.92 -19.51 -18.39
CA ILE A 6 -47.95 -19.44 -17.30
C ILE A 6 -46.84 -18.47 -17.71
N ASN A 7 -46.93 -17.23 -17.22
CA ASN A 7 -45.87 -16.24 -17.37
C ASN A 7 -44.91 -16.36 -16.18
N ASP A 8 -43.98 -17.32 -16.26
CA ASP A 8 -42.87 -17.44 -15.32
C ASP A 8 -41.78 -16.42 -15.70
N GLU A 9 -42.02 -15.15 -15.36
CA GLU A 9 -40.98 -14.13 -15.30
C GLU A 9 -40.04 -14.47 -14.13
N TYR A 10 -39.08 -15.36 -14.40
CA TYR A 10 -37.96 -15.60 -13.50
C TYR A 10 -37.11 -14.33 -13.45
N ASP A 11 -37.43 -13.46 -12.49
CA ASP A 11 -36.61 -12.33 -12.08
C ASP A 11 -35.34 -12.87 -11.42
N ILE A 12 -34.37 -13.31 -12.24
CA ILE A 12 -33.04 -13.72 -11.78
C ILE A 12 -32.36 -12.45 -11.27
N LYS A 13 -32.56 -12.17 -9.99
CA LYS A 13 -31.70 -11.26 -9.24
C LYS A 13 -30.30 -11.88 -9.23
N VAL A 14 -29.47 -11.47 -10.20
CA VAL A 14 -28.02 -11.68 -10.16
C VAL A 14 -27.49 -10.81 -9.03
N ASP A 15 -27.68 -11.29 -7.80
CA ASP A 15 -26.98 -10.78 -6.64
C ASP A 15 -25.49 -11.00 -6.91
N SER A 16 -24.81 -9.93 -7.33
CA SER A 16 -23.42 -9.99 -7.79
C SER A 16 -22.57 -10.76 -6.77
N LEU A 17 -22.00 -11.89 -7.19
CA LEU A 17 -21.10 -12.71 -6.36
C LEU A 17 -19.81 -11.95 -5.97
N ASN A 18 -19.53 -10.84 -6.67
CA ASN A 18 -18.28 -10.09 -6.63
C ASN A 18 -17.98 -9.43 -5.26
N PRO A 19 -18.92 -8.71 -4.59
CA PRO A 19 -18.65 -8.09 -3.29
C PRO A 19 -18.49 -9.11 -2.15
N LYS A 20 -19.26 -10.21 -2.16
CA LYS A 20 -19.15 -11.27 -1.15
C LYS A 20 -17.80 -11.98 -1.23
N ILE A 21 -17.37 -12.38 -2.43
CA ILE A 21 -16.05 -13.00 -2.67
C ILE A 21 -14.93 -12.05 -2.23
N ARG A 22 -15.01 -10.77 -2.61
CA ARG A 22 -14.03 -9.75 -2.20
C ARG A 22 -13.96 -9.61 -0.67
N ASN A 23 -15.10 -9.55 0.00
CA ASN A 23 -15.17 -9.41 1.45
C ASN A 23 -14.59 -10.63 2.18
N THR A 24 -14.84 -11.84 1.66
CA THR A 24 -14.24 -13.07 2.17
C THR A 24 -12.72 -13.06 2.00
N LYS A 25 -12.22 -12.69 0.81
CA LYS A 25 -10.76 -12.60 0.56
C LYS A 25 -10.10 -11.56 1.48
N ILE A 26 -10.72 -10.40 1.69
CA ILE A 26 -10.24 -9.40 2.64
C ILE A 26 -10.15 -9.99 4.05
N GLY A 27 -11.20 -10.68 4.51
CA GLY A 27 -11.20 -11.33 5.82
C GLY A 27 -10.08 -12.35 5.99
N GLN A 28 -9.84 -13.16 4.96
CA GLN A 28 -8.74 -14.14 4.93
C GLN A 28 -7.37 -13.47 5.01
N ILE A 29 -7.12 -12.41 4.21
CA ILE A 29 -5.85 -11.67 4.24
C ILE A 29 -5.62 -11.09 5.63
N VAL A 30 -6.62 -10.45 6.23
CA VAL A 30 -6.48 -9.86 7.58
C VAL A 30 -6.17 -10.95 8.62
N ALA A 31 -6.87 -12.08 8.57
CA ALA A 31 -6.65 -13.19 9.52
C ALA A 31 -5.32 -13.94 9.32
N GLN A 32 -4.70 -13.84 8.14
CA GLN A 32 -3.41 -14.48 7.87
C GLN A 32 -2.26 -13.75 8.56
N LEU A 33 -2.35 -12.43 8.73
CA LEU A 33 -1.27 -11.63 9.33
C LEU A 33 -0.86 -12.13 10.72
N ASP A 34 -1.84 -12.48 11.55
CA ASP A 34 -1.63 -12.94 12.93
C ASP A 34 -0.94 -14.32 12.99
N LYS A 35 -0.98 -15.07 11.89
CA LYS A 35 -0.36 -16.40 11.78
C LYS A 35 1.08 -16.36 11.30
N ILE A 36 1.54 -15.20 10.81
CA ILE A 36 2.91 -15.06 10.27
C ILE A 36 3.86 -14.76 11.43
N PRO A 37 4.83 -15.65 11.73
CA PRO A 37 5.84 -15.43 12.77
C PRO A 37 6.59 -14.11 12.56
N LEU A 38 6.96 -13.43 13.63
CA LEU A 38 7.78 -12.22 13.55
C LEU A 38 9.22 -12.57 13.19
N GLY A 39 9.90 -11.72 12.43
CA GLY A 39 11.31 -11.87 12.07
C GLY A 39 11.54 -12.76 10.85
N ARG A 40 12.75 -13.33 10.77
CA ARG A 40 13.21 -14.08 9.58
C ARG A 40 12.36 -15.30 9.27
N GLU A 41 11.83 -15.98 10.29
CA GLU A 41 11.02 -17.20 10.11
C GLU A 41 9.79 -16.95 9.23
N GLY A 42 9.09 -15.82 9.43
CA GLY A 42 7.90 -15.44 8.67
C GLY A 42 8.14 -14.45 7.53
N GLU A 43 9.39 -14.10 7.22
CA GLU A 43 9.73 -13.02 6.28
C GLU A 43 9.09 -13.21 4.91
N ARG A 44 9.25 -14.40 4.33
CA ARG A 44 8.69 -14.74 3.02
C ARG A 44 7.16 -14.69 3.01
N ASP A 45 6.52 -15.19 4.06
CA ASP A 45 5.06 -15.16 4.15
C ASP A 45 4.54 -13.73 4.35
N PHE A 46 5.30 -12.88 5.04
CA PHE A 46 5.00 -11.47 5.20
C PHE A 46 5.12 -10.68 3.89
N GLU A 47 6.12 -10.98 3.05
CA GLU A 47 6.24 -10.43 1.70
C GLU A 47 5.05 -10.81 0.82
N LEU A 48 4.67 -12.10 0.82
CA LEU A 48 3.52 -12.61 0.08
C LEU A 48 2.22 -11.96 0.55
N TRP A 49 2.02 -11.88 1.87
CA TRP A 49 0.89 -11.21 2.48
C TRP A 49 0.81 -9.73 2.06
N SER A 50 1.95 -9.03 2.09
CA SER A 50 2.04 -7.63 1.68
C SER A 50 1.62 -7.46 0.22
N LEU A 51 2.10 -8.32 -0.68
CA LEU A 51 1.70 -8.30 -2.09
C LEU A 51 0.19 -8.52 -2.26
N GLU A 52 -0.38 -9.53 -1.59
CA GLU A 52 -1.82 -9.80 -1.67
C GLU A 52 -2.66 -8.62 -1.17
N ALA A 53 -2.27 -8.04 -0.03
CA ALA A 53 -2.94 -6.88 0.53
C ALA A 53 -2.89 -5.68 -0.43
N LEU A 54 -1.71 -5.36 -0.96
CA LEU A 54 -1.52 -4.25 -1.92
C LEU A 54 -2.34 -4.46 -3.20
N LYS A 55 -2.42 -5.70 -3.72
CA LYS A 55 -3.25 -6.02 -4.89
C LYS A 55 -4.72 -5.74 -4.65
N VAL A 56 -5.23 -5.99 -3.44
CA VAL A 56 -6.62 -5.69 -3.08
C VAL A 56 -6.83 -4.20 -2.85
N ILE A 57 -5.91 -3.53 -2.15
CA ILE A 57 -6.03 -2.11 -1.80
C ILE A 57 -5.92 -1.20 -3.02
N PHE A 58 -4.98 -1.49 -3.91
CA PHE A 58 -4.62 -0.62 -5.03
C PHE A 58 -4.96 -1.20 -6.41
N ALA A 59 -5.91 -2.12 -6.48
CA ALA A 59 -6.31 -2.83 -7.71
C ALA A 59 -6.60 -1.90 -8.90
N ALA A 60 -7.15 -0.70 -8.65
CA ALA A 60 -7.50 0.25 -9.70
C ALA A 60 -6.37 1.23 -10.04
N GLN A 61 -5.43 1.45 -9.11
CA GLN A 61 -4.44 2.52 -9.14
C GLN A 61 -3.05 2.04 -9.56
N LEU A 62 -2.68 0.83 -9.15
CA LEU A 62 -1.42 0.18 -9.51
C LEU A 62 -1.66 -1.00 -10.44
N VAL A 63 -0.76 -1.23 -11.38
CA VAL A 63 -0.75 -2.42 -12.25
C VAL A 63 0.59 -3.13 -12.19
N GLY A 64 0.61 -4.42 -12.52
CA GLY A 64 1.83 -5.21 -12.52
C GLY A 64 2.46 -5.38 -11.14
N LEU A 65 1.66 -5.34 -10.06
CA LEU A 65 2.14 -5.63 -8.72
C LEU A 65 2.73 -7.05 -8.65
N GLN A 66 4.05 -7.12 -8.44
CA GLN A 66 4.79 -8.38 -8.45
C GLN A 66 5.93 -8.38 -7.42
N LEU A 67 6.24 -9.58 -6.93
CA LEU A 67 7.41 -9.83 -6.09
C LEU A 67 8.68 -9.87 -6.93
N HIS A 68 9.77 -9.36 -6.37
CA HIS A 68 11.13 -9.61 -6.81
C HIS A 68 11.35 -9.49 -8.33
N PRO A 69 10.98 -8.34 -8.93
CA PRO A 69 11.09 -8.14 -10.38
C PRO A 69 12.54 -8.31 -10.90
N ASN A 70 13.53 -8.15 -10.02
CA ASN A 70 14.95 -8.26 -10.33
C ASN A 70 15.56 -9.63 -9.93
N GLY A 71 14.75 -10.62 -9.55
CA GLY A 71 15.21 -12.00 -9.31
C GLY A 71 16.43 -12.11 -8.39
N ALA A 72 17.53 -12.66 -8.92
CA ALA A 72 18.80 -12.92 -8.24
C ALA A 72 19.77 -11.72 -8.17
N ALA A 73 19.33 -10.52 -8.56
CA ALA A 73 20.17 -9.32 -8.46
C ALA A 73 20.51 -9.02 -6.99
N VAL A 74 21.72 -8.50 -6.75
CA VAL A 74 22.20 -8.08 -5.42
C VAL A 74 21.27 -7.05 -4.76
N GLN A 75 20.67 -6.18 -5.58
CA GLN A 75 19.70 -5.17 -5.16
C GLN A 75 18.28 -5.63 -5.52
N ARG A 76 17.83 -6.67 -4.84
CA ARG A 76 16.49 -7.24 -5.02
C ARG A 76 15.46 -6.34 -4.33
N ARG A 77 14.51 -5.84 -5.13
CA ARG A 77 13.32 -5.13 -4.62
C ARG A 77 12.29 -6.16 -4.19
N ASP A 78 11.59 -5.91 -3.09
CA ASP A 78 10.60 -6.89 -2.61
C ASP A 78 9.36 -6.85 -3.48
N ILE A 79 8.66 -5.72 -3.54
CA ILE A 79 7.44 -5.57 -4.35
C ILE A 79 7.51 -4.31 -5.20
N THR A 80 7.11 -4.42 -6.47
CA THR A 80 6.96 -3.24 -7.34
C THR A 80 5.66 -3.25 -8.10
N GLY A 81 5.17 -2.07 -8.47
CA GLY A 81 4.02 -1.89 -9.37
C GLY A 81 4.08 -0.56 -10.11
N THR A 82 3.39 -0.45 -11.23
CA THR A 82 3.34 0.79 -12.03
C THR A 82 2.15 1.64 -11.62
N ASN A 83 2.43 2.88 -11.23
CA ASN A 83 1.47 3.91 -10.89
C ASN A 83 0.79 4.44 -12.16
N ARG A 84 -0.55 4.33 -12.21
CA ARG A 84 -1.37 4.83 -13.33
C ARG A 84 -1.77 6.30 -13.21
N GLY A 85 -1.41 6.97 -12.11
CA GLY A 85 -1.89 8.32 -11.81
C GLY A 85 -3.41 8.37 -11.65
N LYS A 86 -4.01 7.28 -11.13
CA LYS A 86 -5.45 7.17 -10.95
C LYS A 86 -5.75 7.40 -9.48
N SER A 87 -6.48 8.49 -9.19
CA SER A 87 -6.76 9.10 -7.87
C SER A 87 -5.85 10.28 -7.52
N ASP A 88 -6.28 11.11 -6.57
CA ASP A 88 -5.58 12.32 -6.16
C ASP A 88 -4.23 11.97 -5.52
N PHE A 89 -4.21 10.98 -4.60
CA PHE A 89 -2.97 10.52 -3.98
C PHE A 89 -1.97 9.99 -5.01
N TRP A 90 -2.40 9.10 -5.90
CA TRP A 90 -1.48 8.48 -6.86
C TRP A 90 -1.04 9.44 -7.97
N SER A 91 -1.89 10.40 -8.34
CA SER A 91 -1.51 11.51 -9.23
C SER A 91 -0.40 12.35 -8.59
N ARG A 92 -0.55 12.70 -7.31
CA ARG A 92 0.47 13.42 -6.55
C ARG A 92 1.78 12.65 -6.46
N VAL A 93 1.74 11.35 -6.15
CA VAL A 93 2.95 10.49 -6.15
C VAL A 93 3.64 10.49 -7.53
N LEU A 94 2.87 10.43 -8.61
CA LEU A 94 3.42 10.45 -9.96
C LEU A 94 4.04 11.81 -10.32
N LEU A 95 3.36 12.91 -9.98
CA LEU A 95 3.73 14.25 -10.43
C LEU A 95 4.79 14.90 -9.55
N ASP A 96 4.65 14.83 -8.23
CA ASP A 96 5.53 15.53 -7.30
C ASP A 96 6.82 14.74 -7.09
N TYR A 97 6.70 13.41 -6.95
CA TYR A 97 7.82 12.52 -6.66
C TYR A 97 8.40 11.82 -7.90
N LYS A 98 7.79 12.03 -9.08
CA LYS A 98 8.20 11.41 -10.35
C LYS A 98 8.22 9.86 -10.27
N SER A 99 7.43 9.28 -9.38
CA SER A 99 7.41 7.84 -9.11
C SER A 99 6.37 7.15 -10.00
N ARG A 100 6.80 6.79 -11.22
CA ARG A 100 6.00 5.99 -12.17
C ARG A 100 5.97 4.52 -11.77
N ASN A 101 7.08 4.00 -11.29
CA ASN A 101 7.14 2.69 -10.66
C ASN A 101 7.29 2.86 -9.15
N ILE A 102 6.52 2.12 -8.39
CA ILE A 102 6.45 2.21 -6.93
C ILE A 102 7.19 1.00 -6.35
N VAL A 103 7.99 1.24 -5.31
CA VAL A 103 8.66 0.20 -4.55
C VAL A 103 8.03 0.10 -3.17
N PHE A 104 7.70 -1.13 -2.77
CA PHE A 104 7.35 -1.48 -1.40
C PHE A 104 8.39 -2.50 -0.91
N ASP A 105 9.07 -2.16 0.17
CA ASP A 105 10.08 -3.00 0.84
C ASP A 105 9.44 -3.59 2.11
N ALA A 106 9.38 -4.91 2.25
CA ALA A 106 8.65 -5.57 3.32
C ALA A 106 9.63 -6.06 4.40
N LYS A 107 9.49 -5.53 5.61
CA LYS A 107 10.34 -5.87 6.76
C LYS A 107 9.49 -6.52 7.84
N ASN A 108 9.69 -7.81 8.07
CA ASN A 108 8.90 -8.55 9.03
C ASN A 108 9.34 -8.32 10.50
N PHE A 109 9.56 -7.07 10.89
CA PHE A 109 9.92 -6.66 12.25
C PHE A 109 9.43 -5.23 12.51
N GLN A 110 9.47 -4.80 13.77
CA GLN A 110 8.90 -3.52 14.20
C GLN A 110 9.86 -2.36 13.98
N GLU A 111 11.04 -2.44 14.58
CA GLU A 111 11.97 -1.32 14.63
C GLU A 111 12.82 -1.25 13.36
N LEU A 112 12.62 -0.18 12.58
CA LEU A 112 13.42 0.10 11.39
C LEU A 112 14.72 0.81 11.78
N GLY A 113 15.83 0.35 11.24
CA GLY A 113 17.14 0.97 11.37
C GLY A 113 17.55 1.70 10.09
N PRO A 114 18.76 2.28 10.07
CA PRO A 114 19.25 3.03 8.93
C PRO A 114 19.43 2.18 7.66
N ASP A 115 19.72 0.89 7.82
CA ASP A 115 20.02 0.01 6.68
C ASP A 115 18.80 -0.20 5.80
N GLU A 116 17.60 -0.30 6.40
CA GLU A 116 16.34 -0.39 5.65
C GLU A 116 16.07 0.88 4.82
N TYR A 117 16.34 2.07 5.39
CA TYR A 117 16.17 3.34 4.67
C TYR A 117 17.18 3.48 3.53
N ARG A 118 18.46 3.15 3.76
CA ARG A 118 19.50 3.20 2.73
C ARG A 118 19.25 2.20 1.61
N GLN A 119 18.83 0.98 1.97
CA GLN A 119 18.47 -0.04 0.99
C GLN A 119 17.35 0.47 0.07
N LEU A 120 16.24 0.93 0.63
CA LEU A 120 15.13 1.44 -0.17
C LEU A 120 15.53 2.70 -0.96
N GLN A 121 16.29 3.62 -0.38
CA GLN A 121 16.79 4.82 -1.06
C GLN A 121 17.56 4.46 -2.34
N SER A 122 18.38 3.40 -2.32
CA SER A 122 19.14 2.95 -3.48
C SER A 122 18.25 2.58 -4.68
N TYR A 123 16.98 2.22 -4.41
CA TYR A 123 16.00 1.87 -5.43
C TYR A 123 15.29 3.10 -6.03
N LEU A 124 15.30 4.25 -5.35
CA LEU A 124 14.56 5.46 -5.71
C LEU A 124 15.33 6.33 -6.71
N THR A 125 15.50 5.76 -7.91
CA THR A 125 16.16 6.41 -9.04
C THR A 125 15.42 6.12 -10.36
N GLY A 126 15.68 6.94 -11.39
CA GLY A 126 15.07 6.80 -12.71
C GLY A 126 13.54 6.76 -12.63
N SER A 127 12.93 5.73 -13.22
CA SER A 127 11.46 5.57 -13.25
C SER A 127 10.80 5.30 -11.88
N TYR A 128 11.58 4.93 -10.87
CA TYR A 128 11.09 4.74 -9.50
C TYR A 128 10.93 6.07 -8.75
N GLY A 129 11.49 7.16 -9.29
CA GLY A 129 11.31 8.51 -8.76
C GLY A 129 11.92 8.69 -7.38
N LYS A 130 11.23 9.43 -6.53
CA LYS A 130 11.72 9.92 -5.23
C LYS A 130 10.87 9.47 -4.05
N LEU A 131 9.92 8.56 -4.24
CA LEU A 131 9.07 8.05 -3.16
C LEU A 131 9.01 6.53 -3.13
N GLY A 132 9.19 5.96 -1.95
CA GLY A 132 9.05 4.52 -1.68
C GLY A 132 8.37 4.24 -0.35
N PHE A 133 7.97 2.99 -0.14
CA PHE A 133 7.29 2.56 1.07
C PHE A 133 8.04 1.42 1.76
N ILE A 134 8.12 1.47 3.09
CA ILE A 134 8.54 0.32 3.91
C ILE A 134 7.30 -0.23 4.61
N ILE A 135 6.95 -1.49 4.36
CA ILE A 135 5.90 -2.20 5.08
C ILE A 135 6.55 -2.92 6.24
N ASN A 136 6.11 -2.66 7.47
CA ASN A 136 6.71 -3.26 8.66
C ASN A 136 5.69 -3.75 9.69
N ARG A 137 6.15 -4.32 10.80
CA ARG A 137 5.28 -4.90 11.86
C ARG A 137 4.95 -3.93 12.98
N ASP A 138 5.29 -2.65 12.83
CA ASP A 138 4.99 -1.61 13.83
C ASP A 138 3.48 -1.44 14.04
N GLU A 139 3.11 -0.92 15.20
CA GLU A 139 1.74 -0.68 15.62
C GLU A 139 1.19 0.67 15.10
N SER A 140 2.08 1.60 14.71
CA SER A 140 1.71 2.95 14.29
C SER A 140 2.47 3.45 13.07
N GLU A 141 1.75 4.18 12.21
CA GLU A 141 2.29 4.91 11.06
C GLU A 141 3.04 6.21 11.44
N ASN A 142 2.95 6.61 12.72
CA ASN A 142 3.61 7.81 13.22
C ASN A 142 5.12 7.61 13.33
N LEU A 143 5.88 8.68 13.04
CA LEU A 143 7.32 8.72 13.22
C LEU A 143 7.69 9.26 14.61
N THR A 144 8.76 8.71 15.17
CA THR A 144 9.31 9.03 16.49
C THR A 144 10.73 9.59 16.35
N SER A 145 11.03 10.68 17.07
CA SER A 145 12.37 11.26 17.14
C SER A 145 13.38 10.27 17.71
N GLY A 146 14.61 10.26 17.20
CA GLY A 146 15.63 9.28 17.59
C GLY A 146 15.47 7.91 16.94
N LYS A 147 14.46 7.72 16.08
CA LYS A 147 14.20 6.48 15.34
C LYS A 147 13.96 6.79 13.86
N ASP A 148 12.78 6.43 13.36
CA ASP A 148 12.33 6.55 11.98
C ASP A 148 12.18 7.99 11.49
N LEU A 149 11.89 8.96 12.38
CA LEU A 149 11.81 10.36 12.00
C LEU A 149 13.14 10.92 11.48
N ASP A 150 14.24 10.57 12.15
CA ASP A 150 15.55 11.12 11.84
C ASP A 150 16.06 10.58 10.51
N TRP A 151 15.86 9.28 10.26
CA TRP A 151 16.18 8.67 8.96
C TRP A 151 15.29 9.23 7.85
N THR A 152 14.00 9.45 8.09
CA THR A 152 13.12 10.08 7.09
C THR A 152 13.62 11.48 6.72
N ARG A 153 14.06 12.28 7.69
CA ARG A 153 14.64 13.61 7.47
C ARG A 153 15.97 13.54 6.73
N GLU A 154 16.84 12.60 7.09
CA GLU A 154 18.12 12.39 6.39
C GLU A 154 17.90 12.04 4.92
N MET A 155 17.01 11.09 4.63
CA MET A 155 16.70 10.67 3.25
C MET A 155 16.15 11.84 2.41
N HIS A 156 15.27 12.64 3.00
CA HIS A 156 14.75 13.83 2.33
C HIS A 156 15.83 14.90 2.14
N GLY A 157 16.57 15.25 3.19
CA GLY A 157 17.59 16.30 3.13
C GLY A 157 18.74 15.97 2.18
N SER A 158 19.30 14.76 2.30
CA SER A 158 20.52 14.36 1.58
C SER A 158 20.25 13.80 0.19
N HIS A 159 19.10 13.15 -0.03
CA HIS A 159 18.82 12.41 -1.27
C HIS A 159 17.58 12.89 -2.02
N GLN A 160 16.85 13.86 -1.45
CA GLN A 160 15.60 14.39 -1.99
C GLN A 160 14.59 13.27 -2.25
N CYS A 161 14.58 12.24 -1.40
CA CYS A 161 13.62 11.15 -1.45
C CYS A 161 12.79 11.07 -0.17
N LEU A 162 11.58 10.58 -0.30
CA LEU A 162 10.66 10.35 0.80
C LEU A 162 10.41 8.85 0.95
N ILE A 163 10.73 8.33 2.13
CA ILE A 163 10.42 6.96 2.50
C ILE A 163 9.28 7.00 3.51
N VAL A 164 8.18 6.33 3.18
CA VAL A 164 6.97 6.31 4.00
C VAL A 164 6.79 4.94 4.65
N LYS A 165 6.71 4.90 5.98
CA LYS A 165 6.40 3.70 6.75
C LYS A 165 4.91 3.36 6.62
N LEU A 166 4.60 2.12 6.24
CA LEU A 166 3.26 1.55 6.11
C LEU A 166 3.14 0.30 6.98
N PRO A 167 2.88 0.43 8.29
CA PRO A 167 2.78 -0.73 9.13
C PRO A 167 1.65 -1.67 8.71
N ALA A 168 1.84 -2.98 8.86
CA ALA A 168 0.88 -4.00 8.49
C ALA A 168 -0.49 -3.78 9.16
N LYS A 169 -0.50 -3.25 10.39
CA LYS A 169 -1.72 -2.85 11.09
C LYS A 169 -2.48 -1.74 10.35
N PHE A 170 -1.80 -0.74 9.80
CA PHE A 170 -2.41 0.30 8.98
C PHE A 170 -3.02 -0.29 7.69
N ILE A 171 -2.27 -1.17 7.02
CA ILE A 171 -2.74 -1.90 5.82
C ILE A 171 -4.01 -2.72 6.14
N SER A 172 -4.02 -3.47 7.25
CA SER A 172 -5.21 -4.20 7.72
C SER A 172 -6.41 -3.28 7.97
N ARG A 173 -6.20 -2.07 8.52
CA ARG A 173 -7.28 -1.07 8.65
C ARG A 173 -7.80 -0.60 7.29
N LEU A 174 -6.92 -0.42 6.29
CA LEU A 174 -7.34 -0.08 4.92
C LEU A 174 -8.18 -1.21 4.30
N LEU A 175 -7.73 -2.46 4.42
CA LEU A 175 -8.46 -3.63 3.96
C LEU A 175 -9.85 -3.72 4.60
N GLN A 176 -9.95 -3.57 5.92
CA GLN A 176 -11.24 -3.60 6.62
C GLN A 176 -12.19 -2.51 6.12
N LYS A 177 -11.69 -1.29 5.86
CA LYS A 177 -12.49 -0.18 5.31
C LYS A 177 -13.02 -0.47 3.90
N LEU A 178 -12.29 -1.26 3.10
CA LEU A 178 -12.72 -1.67 1.76
C LEU A 178 -13.84 -2.72 1.75
N ARG A 179 -14.19 -3.30 2.91
CA ARG A 179 -15.36 -4.21 3.01
C ARG A 179 -16.68 -3.47 2.86
N SER A 180 -16.69 -2.15 3.07
CA SER A 180 -17.84 -1.29 2.87
C SER A 180 -17.84 -0.74 1.43
N PRO A 181 -18.81 -1.13 0.57
CA PRO A 181 -18.84 -0.70 -0.83
C PRO A 181 -18.83 0.81 -1.00
N GLU A 182 -19.54 1.55 -0.15
CA GLU A 182 -19.72 3.01 -0.25
C GLU A 182 -18.44 3.83 0.04
N LYS A 183 -17.35 3.18 0.43
CA LYS A 183 -16.11 3.81 0.90
C LYS A 183 -14.98 3.74 -0.13
N HIS A 184 -15.30 3.83 -1.41
CA HIS A 184 -14.33 3.65 -2.51
C HIS A 184 -13.13 4.60 -2.45
N ASP A 185 -13.30 5.82 -1.95
CA ASP A 185 -12.26 6.86 -1.86
C ASP A 185 -11.57 6.93 -0.48
N VAL A 186 -12.00 6.10 0.48
CA VAL A 186 -11.46 6.13 1.84
C VAL A 186 -9.99 5.81 1.85
N VAL A 187 -9.54 4.80 1.09
CA VAL A 187 -8.12 4.45 0.99
C VAL A 187 -7.31 5.64 0.48
N ASP A 188 -7.79 6.30 -0.58
CA ASP A 188 -7.12 7.44 -1.18
C ASP A 188 -6.94 8.59 -0.18
N ARG A 189 -8.01 8.94 0.54
CA ARG A 189 -7.97 9.96 1.59
C ARG A 189 -7.01 9.60 2.73
N GLN A 190 -6.95 8.34 3.14
CA GLN A 190 -6.04 7.92 4.21
C GLN A 190 -4.58 8.02 3.76
N MET A 191 -4.27 7.59 2.54
CA MET A 191 -2.93 7.71 1.97
C MET A 191 -2.52 9.16 1.74
N TRP A 192 -3.45 10.00 1.24
CA TRP A 192 -3.24 11.44 1.14
C TRP A 192 -2.92 12.08 2.48
N LYS A 193 -3.72 11.76 3.52
CA LYS A 193 -3.52 12.28 4.87
C LYS A 193 -2.14 11.86 5.39
N LEU A 194 -1.76 10.60 5.22
CA LEU A 194 -0.46 10.09 5.64
C LEU A 194 0.68 10.86 4.97
N LEU A 195 0.66 10.98 3.65
CA LEU A 195 1.69 11.71 2.91
C LEU A 195 1.77 13.18 3.31
N THR A 196 0.61 13.82 3.53
CA THR A 196 0.54 15.19 4.01
C THR A 196 1.17 15.33 5.39
N THR A 197 0.92 14.41 6.32
CA THR A 197 1.58 14.39 7.64
C THR A 197 3.10 14.33 7.50
N TYR A 198 3.63 13.50 6.59
CA TYR A 198 5.07 13.42 6.36
C TYR A 198 5.62 14.75 5.87
N GLU A 199 5.00 15.33 4.85
CA GLU A 199 5.45 16.59 4.29
C GLU A 199 5.34 17.74 5.31
N THR A 200 4.20 17.93 5.96
CA THR A 200 3.96 19.11 6.81
C THR A 200 4.53 18.95 8.20
N ASN A 201 4.21 17.84 8.88
CA ASN A 201 4.50 17.71 10.31
C ASN A 201 5.93 17.21 10.54
N TYR A 202 6.46 16.36 9.66
CA TYR A 202 7.79 15.77 9.83
C TYR A 202 8.88 16.53 9.09
N LEU A 203 8.58 17.02 7.87
CA LEU A 203 9.53 17.72 7.02
C LEU A 203 9.34 19.24 6.96
N GLY A 204 8.23 19.78 7.48
CA GLY A 204 7.96 21.22 7.47
C GLY A 204 7.68 21.81 6.08
N LEU A 205 7.36 20.98 5.09
CA LEU A 205 7.03 21.39 3.73
C LEU A 205 5.63 22.04 3.68
N LYS A 206 5.45 22.99 2.77
CA LYS A 206 4.13 23.59 2.51
C LYS A 206 3.26 22.56 1.79
N SER A 207 2.07 22.28 2.34
CA SER A 207 1.13 21.34 1.71
C SER A 207 0.73 21.80 0.31
N THR A 208 0.68 20.85 -0.64
CA THR A 208 0.29 21.11 -2.03
C THR A 208 -1.23 21.21 -2.26
N ARG A 209 -2.06 21.05 -1.23
CA ARG A 209 -3.52 21.23 -1.37
C ARG A 209 -3.87 22.72 -1.32
N ALA A 210 -4.44 23.27 -2.39
CA ALA A 210 -5.18 24.52 -2.30
C ALA A 210 -6.33 24.31 -1.28
N ARG A 211 -6.46 25.22 -0.31
CA ARG A 211 -7.57 25.21 0.66
C ARG A 211 -8.91 25.30 -0.05
#